data_AF-A0A7V8XUK0-F1
#
_entry.id   AF-A0A7V8XUK0-F1
#
_cell.length_a   1.000
_cell.length_b   1.000
_cell.length_c   1.000
_cell.angle_alpha   90.00
_cell.angle_beta   90.00
_cell.angle_gamma   90.00
#
_symmetry.space_group_name_H-M   'P 1'
#
loop_
_entity.id
_entity.type
_entity.pdbx_description
1 polymer ?
#
loop_
_entity_poly.entity_id
_entity_poly.type
_entity_poly.pdbx_seq_one_letter_code
_entity_poly.pdbx_strand_id
1 'polypeptide(L)'
;MADYAGTSLTIGPHPMALRRAECALRGVLRAVDLPRGRHGRRVRVAGAVITRQRPGTAKGFVFLTLEDETGIANIIVRPDLFTEYRRTIIGAPYLLVEGVLQIQEGVTSVKAERVMSLVDAGPEPQSHDFR
;
A
#
# COMPACT_ATOMS: atom_id res chain seq x y z
N MET A 1 24.37 -15.40 0.03
CA MET A 1 23.86 -14.15 -0.56
C MET A 1 22.37 -14.33 -0.72
N ALA A 2 21.60 -13.47 -0.04
CA ALA A 2 20.14 -13.39 0.06
C ALA A 2 19.44 -14.50 0.87
N ASP A 3 19.49 -14.34 2.21
CA ASP A 3 18.37 -14.76 3.07
C ASP A 3 17.20 -13.80 2.83
N TYR A 4 16.10 -14.30 2.26
CA TYR A 4 14.77 -13.71 2.43
C TYR A 4 13.84 -14.80 2.96
N ALA A 5 14.07 -15.16 4.21
CA ALA A 5 13.13 -15.88 5.04
C ALA A 5 11.96 -14.93 5.37
N GLY A 6 10.97 -14.86 4.48
CA GLY A 6 9.67 -14.23 4.73
C GLY A 6 8.71 -15.18 5.43
N THR A 7 9.15 -15.84 6.49
CA THR A 7 8.24 -16.58 7.39
C THR A 7 8.02 -15.70 8.61
N SER A 8 7.26 -14.62 8.44
CA SER A 8 6.78 -13.84 9.56
C SER A 8 5.89 -14.73 10.42
N LEU A 9 6.47 -15.19 11.54
CA LEU A 9 5.80 -15.87 12.63
C LEU A 9 4.62 -15.04 13.13
N THR A 10 3.44 -15.29 12.58
CA THR A 10 2.18 -14.96 13.23
C THR A 10 1.55 -16.28 13.63
N ILE A 11 1.37 -16.51 14.92
CA ILE A 11 0.58 -17.64 15.44
C ILE A 11 -0.89 -17.31 15.13
N GLY A 12 -1.28 -17.37 13.86
CA GLY A 12 -2.60 -16.95 13.37
C GLY A 12 -2.60 -16.42 11.94
N PRO A 13 -3.75 -16.39 11.26
CA PRO A 13 -3.86 -15.84 9.91
C PRO A 13 -3.48 -14.35 9.88
N HIS A 14 -2.82 -13.91 8.80
CA HIS A 14 -2.45 -12.51 8.60
C HIS A 14 -3.68 -11.60 8.80
N PRO A 15 -3.60 -10.44 9.50
CA PRO A 15 -4.76 -9.60 9.80
C PRO A 15 -5.58 -9.17 8.58
N MET A 16 -4.93 -9.04 7.41
CA MET A 16 -5.64 -8.77 6.14
C MET A 16 -6.57 -9.89 5.70
N ALA A 17 -6.28 -11.15 6.06
CA ALA A 17 -7.13 -12.29 5.75
C ALA A 17 -8.52 -12.14 6.41
N LEU A 18 -8.57 -11.58 7.63
CA LEU A 18 -9.84 -11.31 8.33
C LEU A 18 -10.70 -10.26 7.62
N ARG A 19 -10.07 -9.33 6.89
CA ARG A 19 -10.73 -8.25 6.15
C ARG A 19 -10.83 -8.51 4.65
N ARG A 20 -10.45 -9.71 4.20
CA ARG A 20 -10.36 -10.07 2.78
C ARG A 20 -11.70 -9.94 2.06
N ALA A 21 -12.80 -10.34 2.71
CA ALA A 21 -14.15 -10.23 2.15
C ALA A 21 -14.55 -8.76 1.95
N GLU A 22 -14.36 -7.91 2.96
CA GLU A 22 -14.63 -6.47 2.88
C GLU A 22 -13.77 -5.80 1.78
N CYS A 23 -12.48 -6.13 1.73
CA CYS A 23 -11.55 -5.61 0.74
C CYS A 23 -11.95 -6.05 -0.69
N ALA A 24 -12.35 -7.31 -0.87
CA ALA A 24 -12.79 -7.82 -2.17
C ALA A 24 -14.05 -7.10 -2.67
N LEU A 25 -15.03 -6.84 -1.79
CA LEU A 25 -16.23 -6.06 -2.14
C LEU A 25 -15.89 -4.63 -2.57
N ARG A 26 -14.81 -4.06 -2.03
CA ARG A 26 -14.29 -2.74 -2.42
C ARG A 26 -13.37 -2.77 -3.66
N GLY A 27 -13.19 -3.94 -4.27
CA GLY A 27 -12.35 -4.12 -5.47
C GLY A 27 -10.85 -4.07 -5.19
N VAL A 28 -10.43 -4.32 -3.95
CA VAL A 28 -9.02 -4.40 -3.56
C VAL A 28 -8.42 -5.72 -4.05
N LEU A 29 -7.37 -5.65 -4.85
CA LEU A 29 -6.63 -6.82 -5.34
C LEU A 29 -5.74 -7.41 -4.26
N ARG A 30 -5.46 -8.71 -4.35
CA ARG A 30 -4.41 -9.36 -3.56
C ARG A 30 -3.05 -9.07 -4.18
N ALA A 31 -2.00 -9.07 -3.38
CA ALA A 31 -0.62 -8.90 -3.86
C ALA A 31 -0.28 -9.90 -4.99
N VAL A 32 -0.68 -11.18 -4.82
CA VAL A 32 -0.44 -12.24 -5.82
C VAL A 32 -1.16 -12.01 -7.16
N ASP A 33 -2.23 -11.21 -7.19
CA ASP A 33 -2.99 -10.93 -8.41
C ASP A 33 -2.39 -9.75 -9.21
N LEU A 34 -1.52 -8.94 -8.61
CA LEU A 34 -0.94 -7.76 -9.28
C LEU A 34 -0.12 -8.11 -10.52
N PRO A 35 0.78 -9.12 -10.53
CA PRO A 35 1.55 -9.46 -11.72
C PRO A 35 0.69 -9.98 -12.88
N ARG A 36 -0.53 -10.47 -12.58
CA ARG A 36 -1.51 -10.92 -13.58
C ARG A 36 -2.35 -9.78 -14.16
N GLY A 37 -2.24 -8.59 -13.58
CA GLY A 37 -2.95 -7.40 -14.04
C GLY A 37 -2.39 -6.83 -15.33
N ARG A 38 -3.16 -5.93 -15.96
CA ARG A 38 -2.72 -5.20 -17.14
C ARG A 38 -1.96 -3.94 -16.74
N HIS A 39 -0.76 -3.76 -17.29
CA HIS A 39 0.00 -2.52 -17.15
C HIS A 39 -0.85 -1.28 -17.48
N GLY A 40 -0.73 -0.22 -16.68
CA GLY A 40 -1.49 1.03 -16.84
C GLY A 40 -2.93 0.98 -16.32
N ARG A 41 -3.40 -0.16 -15.81
CA ARG A 41 -4.75 -0.28 -15.22
C ARG A 41 -4.79 0.36 -13.83
N ARG A 42 -5.89 1.05 -13.52
CA ARG A 42 -6.19 1.50 -12.16
C ARG A 42 -6.56 0.32 -11.26
N VAL A 43 -5.90 0.21 -10.13
CA VAL A 43 -6.05 -0.87 -9.15
C VAL A 43 -6.15 -0.32 -7.74
N ARG A 44 -6.71 -1.13 -6.85
CA ARG A 44 -6.73 -0.87 -5.42
C ARG A 44 -5.96 -1.98 -4.73
N VAL A 45 -5.10 -1.64 -3.79
CA VAL A 45 -4.33 -2.59 -2.98
C VAL A 45 -4.42 -2.16 -1.53
N ALA A 46 -4.41 -3.12 -0.61
CA ALA A 46 -4.39 -2.80 0.81
C ALA A 46 -3.53 -3.82 1.55
N GLY A 47 -2.87 -3.37 2.61
CA GLY A 47 -1.97 -4.22 3.37
C GLY A 47 -1.32 -3.51 4.55
N ALA A 48 -0.63 -4.30 5.37
CA ALA A 48 0.23 -3.81 6.44
C ALA A 48 1.47 -3.14 5.83
N VAL A 49 1.86 -1.98 6.34
CA VAL A 49 3.06 -1.30 5.85
C VAL A 49 4.30 -1.91 6.49
N ILE A 50 5.11 -2.61 5.68
CA ILE A 50 6.35 -3.25 6.12
C ILE A 50 7.52 -2.27 6.09
N THR A 51 7.63 -1.50 5.01
CA THR A 51 8.72 -0.53 4.86
C THR A 51 8.23 0.80 4.30
N ARG A 52 8.92 1.87 4.70
CA ARG A 52 8.76 3.23 4.18
C ARG A 52 10.16 3.76 3.86
N GLN A 53 10.48 3.89 2.59
CA GLN A 53 11.80 4.32 2.15
C GLN A 53 11.70 5.63 1.38
N ARG A 54 12.56 6.59 1.72
CA ARG A 54 12.71 7.84 0.97
C ARG A 54 14.19 8.04 0.64
N PRO A 55 14.71 7.37 -0.41
CA PRO A 55 16.10 7.51 -0.79
C PRO A 55 16.42 8.97 -1.12
N GLY A 56 17.55 9.49 -0.62
CA GLY A 56 17.97 10.88 -0.89
C GLY A 56 18.15 11.19 -2.38
N THR A 57 18.45 10.17 -3.19
CA THR A 57 18.63 10.27 -4.64
C THR A 57 17.33 10.21 -5.45
N ALA A 58 16.22 9.79 -4.85
CA ALA A 58 14.97 9.55 -5.56
C ALA A 58 14.12 10.83 -5.77
N LYS A 59 14.74 12.02 -5.78
CA LYS A 59 14.06 13.32 -5.98
C LYS A 59 12.79 13.50 -5.13
N GLY A 60 12.82 12.98 -3.90
CA GLY A 60 11.73 13.09 -2.94
C GLY A 60 10.62 12.03 -3.05
N PHE A 61 10.71 11.07 -3.98
CA PHE A 61 9.80 9.93 -4.06
C PHE A 61 9.89 9.07 -2.80
N VAL A 62 8.77 8.46 -2.44
CA VAL A 62 8.65 7.53 -1.32
C VAL A 62 8.21 6.18 -1.86
N PHE A 63 8.88 5.13 -1.37
CA PHE A 63 8.57 3.74 -1.70
C PHE A 63 7.98 3.08 -0.46
N LEU A 64 6.82 2.45 -0.61
CA LEU A 64 6.17 1.68 0.45
C LEU A 64 6.12 0.22 0.02
N THR A 65 6.32 -0.68 0.97
CA THR A 65 6.00 -2.11 0.79
C THR A 65 4.80 -2.43 1.65
N LEU A 66 3.71 -2.86 1.02
CA LEU A 66 2.52 -3.36 1.71
C LEU A 66 2.53 -4.88 1.70
N GLU A 67 2.09 -5.51 2.79
CA GLU A 67 1.93 -6.95 2.90
C GLU A 67 0.47 -7.34 3.13
N ASP A 68 0.01 -8.34 2.41
CA ASP A 68 -1.23 -9.05 2.66
C ASP A 68 -0.97 -10.55 2.83
N GLU A 69 -2.02 -11.34 3.02
CA GLU A 69 -1.92 -12.79 3.23
C GLU A 69 -1.34 -13.57 2.04
N THR A 70 -1.16 -12.93 0.89
CA THR A 70 -0.67 -13.52 -0.35
C THR A 70 0.70 -13.03 -0.78
N GLY A 71 1.29 -12.08 -0.07
CA GLY A 71 2.62 -11.55 -0.33
C GLY A 71 2.68 -10.03 -0.26
N ILE A 72 3.59 -9.45 -1.05
CA ILE A 72 3.91 -8.02 -0.98
C ILE A 72 3.49 -7.24 -2.23
N ALA A 73 3.08 -6.00 -2.02
CA ALA A 73 2.78 -5.01 -3.05
C ALA A 73 3.69 -3.78 -2.89
N ASN A 74 4.46 -3.47 -3.93
CA ASN A 74 5.34 -2.30 -3.95
C ASN A 74 4.56 -1.07 -4.41
N ILE A 75 4.64 0.02 -3.64
CA ILE A 75 3.93 1.27 -3.92
C ILE A 75 4.94 2.38 -4.16
N ILE A 76 4.73 3.15 -5.22
CA ILE A 76 5.52 4.33 -5.55
C ILE A 76 4.67 5.56 -5.30
N VAL A 77 5.09 6.40 -4.37
CA VAL A 77 4.43 7.65 -4.01
C VAL A 77 5.28 8.82 -4.50
N ARG A 78 4.65 9.70 -5.29
CA ARG A 78 5.29 10.91 -5.79
C ARG A 78 5.45 11.97 -4.68
N PRO A 79 6.38 12.92 -4.80
CA PRO A 79 6.64 13.92 -3.76
C PRO A 79 5.42 14.81 -3.42
N ASP A 80 4.65 15.19 -4.43
CA ASP A 80 3.39 15.95 -4.31
C ASP A 80 2.37 15.16 -3.48
N LEU A 81 2.14 13.91 -3.86
CA LEU A 81 1.20 13.02 -3.17
C LEU A 81 1.66 12.69 -1.74
N PHE A 82 2.97 12.51 -1.53
CA PHE A 82 3.51 12.30 -0.19
C PHE A 82 3.26 13.51 0.71
N THR A 83 3.38 14.72 0.17
CA THR A 83 3.14 15.95 0.92
C THR A 83 1.67 16.05 1.32
N GLU A 84 0.75 15.74 0.40
CA GLU A 84 -0.70 15.72 0.64
C GLU A 84 -1.10 14.68 1.68
N TYR A 85 -0.65 13.43 1.54
CA TYR A 85 -1.03 12.31 2.42
C TYR A 85 0.00 12.01 3.52
N ARG A 86 0.85 12.99 3.89
CA ARG A 86 2.01 12.78 4.76
C ARG A 86 1.66 12.09 6.08
N ARG A 87 0.59 12.55 6.74
CA ARG A 87 0.14 12.00 8.03
C ARG A 87 -0.25 10.53 7.88
N THR A 88 -1.06 10.21 6.89
CA THR A 88 -1.53 8.86 6.60
C THR A 88 -0.36 7.92 6.24
N ILE A 89 0.51 8.35 5.34
CA ILE A 89 1.64 7.53 4.86
C ILE A 89 2.62 7.22 5.99
N ILE A 90 2.92 8.19 6.87
CA ILE A 90 3.88 8.00 7.97
C ILE A 90 3.24 7.25 9.14
N GLY A 91 2.01 7.61 9.53
CA GLY A 91 1.41 7.17 10.78
C GLY A 91 0.58 5.90 10.72
N ALA A 92 -0.04 5.58 9.56
CA ALA A 92 -0.98 4.47 9.50
C ALA A 92 -0.26 3.12 9.32
N PRO A 93 -0.51 2.11 10.18
CA PRO A 93 0.10 0.78 10.07
C PRO A 93 -0.48 -0.05 8.92
N TYR A 94 -1.71 0.26 8.50
CA TYR A 94 -2.37 -0.39 7.36
C TYR A 94 -2.87 0.67 6.39
N LEU A 95 -2.61 0.46 5.11
CA LEU A 95 -2.98 1.40 4.06
C LEU A 95 -3.87 0.73 3.03
N LEU A 96 -4.81 1.50 2.49
CA LEU A 96 -5.45 1.24 1.21
C LEU A 96 -4.94 2.27 0.21
N VAL A 97 -4.39 1.78 -0.91
CA VAL A 97 -3.83 2.61 -1.97
C VAL A 97 -4.62 2.37 -3.24
N GLU A 98 -5.13 3.46 -3.82
CA GLU A 98 -5.60 3.46 -5.20
C GLU A 98 -4.49 4.02 -6.09
N GLY A 99 -4.25 3.39 -7.23
CA GLY A 99 -3.20 3.84 -8.12
C GLY A 99 -3.17 3.09 -9.44
N VAL A 100 -2.13 3.37 -10.22
CA VAL A 100 -1.92 2.77 -11.54
C VAL A 100 -0.90 1.65 -11.44
N LEU A 101 -1.28 0.45 -11.89
CA LEU A 101 -0.39 -0.70 -11.96
C LEU A 101 0.73 -0.44 -12.96
N GLN A 102 1.96 -0.59 -12.51
CA GLN A 102 3.19 -0.51 -13.28
C GLN A 102 3.85 -1.88 -13.30
N ILE A 103 4.16 -2.39 -14.48
CA ILE A 103 4.82 -3.67 -14.70
C ILE A 103 5.93 -3.32 -15.68
N GLN A 104 7.16 -3.27 -15.20
CA GLN A 104 8.33 -2.87 -15.99
C GLN A 104 9.44 -3.87 -15.68
N GLU A 105 10.00 -4.49 -16.72
CA GLU A 105 11.15 -5.40 -16.60
C GLU A 105 10.95 -6.52 -15.53
N GLY A 106 9.72 -7.03 -15.41
CA GLY A 106 9.37 -8.07 -14.43
C GLY A 106 9.07 -7.56 -13.02
N VAL A 107 9.29 -6.28 -12.73
CA VAL A 107 8.94 -5.66 -11.44
C VAL A 107 7.51 -5.11 -11.49
N THR A 108 6.69 -5.54 -10.53
CA THR A 108 5.32 -5.04 -10.36
C THR A 108 5.28 -4.02 -9.23
N SER A 109 4.72 -2.85 -9.51
CA SER A 109 4.48 -1.78 -8.52
C SER A 109 3.18 -1.04 -8.81
N VAL A 110 2.67 -0.30 -7.83
CA VAL A 110 1.50 0.56 -7.99
C VAL A 110 1.95 2.00 -7.78
N LYS A 111 1.80 2.83 -8.81
CA LYS A 111 1.99 4.28 -8.70
C LYS A 111 0.77 4.86 -8.01
N ALA A 112 0.93 5.31 -6.77
CA ALA A 112 -0.17 5.80 -5.95
C ALA A 112 -0.80 7.07 -6.55
N GLU A 113 -2.12 7.14 -6.45
CA GLU A 113 -2.96 8.30 -6.76
C GLU A 113 -3.73 8.76 -5.52
N ARG A 114 -4.16 7.83 -4.67
CA ARG A 114 -4.87 8.11 -3.40
C ARG A 114 -4.41 7.14 -2.33
N VAL A 115 -4.26 7.64 -1.10
CA VAL A 115 -3.84 6.84 0.06
C VAL A 115 -4.80 7.05 1.21
N MET A 116 -5.31 5.96 1.77
CA MET A 116 -6.24 5.96 2.89
C MET A 116 -5.71 5.06 4.00
N SER A 117 -6.00 5.41 5.25
CA SER A 117 -5.80 4.52 6.39
C SER A 117 -6.83 3.40 6.33
N LEU A 118 -6.40 2.15 6.52
CA LEU A 118 -7.35 1.03 6.64
C LEU A 118 -7.86 0.87 8.08
N VAL A 119 -7.20 1.50 9.07
CA VAL A 119 -7.54 1.35 10.50
C VAL A 119 -8.74 2.18 10.96
N ASP A 120 -9.33 3.03 10.10
CA ASP A 120 -10.52 3.81 10.45
C ASP A 120 -11.70 3.49 9.53
N ALA A 121 -12.58 2.62 10.01
CA ALA A 121 -14.02 2.75 9.76
C ALA A 121 -14.69 3.51 10.94
N GLY A 122 -13.98 4.51 11.48
CA GLY A 122 -14.54 5.58 12.32
C GLY A 122 -14.65 6.87 11.49
N PRO A 123 -15.57 7.80 11.82
CA PRO A 123 -15.75 9.01 11.04
C PRO A 123 -14.43 9.79 10.97
N GLU A 124 -14.10 10.29 9.78
CA GLU A 124 -12.96 11.18 9.56
C GLU A 124 -12.93 12.26 10.65
N PRO A 125 -11.78 12.53 11.30
CA PRO A 125 -11.67 13.77 12.04
C PRO A 125 -11.79 14.89 11.02
N GLN A 126 -12.95 15.53 11.03
CA GLN A 126 -13.24 16.75 10.30
C GLN A 126 -12.06 17.71 10.57
N SER A 127 -11.27 18.00 9.54
CA SER A 127 -10.26 19.02 9.60
C SER A 127 -10.97 20.34 9.87
N HIS A 128 -11.01 20.74 11.14
CA HIS A 128 -11.28 22.11 11.49
C HIS A 128 -10.06 22.92 11.07
N ASP A 129 -10.21 23.63 9.94
CA ASP A 129 -9.40 24.80 9.63
C ASP A 129 -9.39 25.71 10.86
N PHE A 130 -8.21 25.92 11.44
CA PHE A 130 -8.02 27.00 12.40
C PHE A 130 -7.47 28.22 11.64
N ARG A 131 -8.31 29.26 11.69
CA ARG A 131 -8.09 30.63 11.22
C ARG A 131 -7.06 31.36 12.07
#